data_AF-A0A8R7R913-F1
#
_entry.id   AF-A0A8R7R913-F1
#
_cell.length_a   1.000
_cell.length_b   1.000
_cell.length_c   1.000
_cell.angle_alpha   90.00
_cell.angle_beta   90.00
_cell.angle_gamma   90.00
#
_symmetry.space_group_name_H-M   'P 1'
#
loop_
_entity.id
_entity.type
_entity.pdbx_description
1 polymer ?
#
loop_
_entity_poly.entity_id
_entity_poly.type
_entity_poly.pdbx_seq_one_letter_code
_entity_poly.pdbx_strand_id
1 'polypeptide(L)'
;MGWRADGGLWLLVRGGGLFLSKGTGIVEDFEEALVQSRGFGILDVGYRSKDEAWAAGGSGVLLKTTKGGKTWVHDRAADNIPGNLYSVKFIGDNQGFVLGNDGVLLRYVG
;
A
#
# COMPACT_ATOMS: atom_id res chain seq x y z
N MET A 1 4.29 1.17 -8.86
CA MET A 1 3.21 1.98 -9.46
C MET A 1 2.04 1.05 -9.75
N GLY A 2 0.82 1.58 -9.82
CA GLY A 2 -0.36 0.78 -10.12
C GLY A 2 -1.64 1.62 -10.11
N TRP A 3 -2.76 0.92 -10.16
CA TRP A 3 -4.09 1.54 -10.15
C TRP A 3 -4.60 1.72 -8.74
N ARG A 4 -5.25 2.86 -8.51
CA ARG A 4 -6.18 3.08 -7.41
C ARG A 4 -7.55 2.53 -7.81
N ALA A 5 -8.38 2.20 -6.82
CA ALA A 5 -9.73 1.69 -7.08
C ALA A 5 -10.70 2.74 -7.64
N ASP A 6 -10.36 4.03 -7.61
CA ASP A 6 -11.13 5.11 -8.22
C ASP A 6 -10.75 5.37 -9.70
N GLY A 7 -9.84 4.56 -10.26
CA GLY A 7 -9.33 4.72 -11.62
C GLY A 7 -8.12 5.66 -11.73
N GLY A 8 -7.66 6.26 -10.64
CA GLY A 8 -6.41 7.01 -10.62
C GLY A 8 -5.19 6.10 -10.53
N LEU A 9 -4.00 6.71 -10.48
CA LEU A 9 -2.71 6.04 -10.39
C LEU A 9 -2.04 6.30 -9.05
N TRP A 10 -1.22 5.35 -8.62
CA TRP A 10 -0.24 5.55 -7.57
C TRP A 10 1.16 5.19 -8.07
N LEU A 11 2.18 5.87 -7.56
CA LEU A 11 3.57 5.52 -7.80
C LEU A 11 4.40 5.64 -6.52
N LEU A 12 5.48 4.88 -6.48
CA LEU A 12 6.44 4.87 -5.39
C LEU A 12 7.76 5.40 -5.93
N VAL A 13 8.45 6.20 -5.13
CA VAL A 13 9.80 6.70 -5.43
C VAL A 13 10.80 6.23 -4.37
N ARG A 14 12.09 6.30 -4.71
CA ARG A 14 13.16 6.02 -3.76
C ARG A 14 12.99 6.92 -2.52
N GLY A 15 13.19 6.35 -1.34
CA GLY A 15 13.01 7.06 -0.06
C GLY A 15 11.64 6.89 0.57
N GLY A 16 10.75 6.09 -0.03
CA GLY A 16 9.45 5.76 0.55
C GLY A 16 8.33 6.75 0.21
N GLY A 17 8.60 7.71 -0.68
CA GLY A 17 7.58 8.62 -1.18
C GLY A 17 6.51 7.85 -1.95
N LEU A 18 5.25 8.03 -1.55
CA LEU A 18 4.07 7.55 -2.25
C LEU A 18 3.37 8.75 -2.85
N PHE A 19 3.05 8.66 -4.14
CA PHE A 19 2.39 9.72 -4.87
C PHE A 19 1.11 9.21 -5.49
N LEU A 20 0.07 10.04 -5.46
CA LEU A 20 -1.26 9.75 -6.00
C LEU A 20 -1.59 10.74 -7.12
N SER A 21 -2.16 10.26 -8.23
CA SER A 21 -2.63 11.14 -9.30
C SER A 21 -3.81 12.01 -8.83
N LYS A 22 -3.92 13.22 -9.38
CA LYS A 22 -5.05 14.11 -9.10
C LYS A 22 -6.29 13.77 -9.91
N GLY A 23 -6.14 13.06 -11.03
CA GLY A 23 -7.20 12.62 -11.93
C GLY A 23 -7.00 11.19 -12.45
N THR A 24 -7.64 10.91 -13.58
CA THR A 24 -7.74 9.59 -14.26
C THR A 24 -7.39 9.67 -15.76
N GLY A 25 -6.76 10.76 -16.20
CA GLY A 25 -6.30 10.99 -17.55
C GLY A 25 -5.00 10.27 -17.91
N ILE A 26 -4.56 10.44 -19.15
CA ILE A 26 -3.34 9.84 -19.71
C ILE A 26 -2.08 10.55 -19.20
N VAL A 27 -2.18 11.84 -18.90
CA VAL A 27 -1.12 12.67 -18.29
C VAL A 27 -1.68 13.22 -16.99
N GLU A 28 -0.92 13.08 -15.91
CA GLU A 28 -1.40 13.33 -14.56
C GLU A 28 -0.39 14.14 -13.74
N ASP A 29 -0.94 15.07 -12.96
CA ASP A 29 -0.22 15.66 -11.84
C ASP A 29 -0.31 14.73 -10.63
N PHE A 30 0.78 14.68 -9.87
CA PHE A 30 0.87 13.85 -8.68
C PHE A 30 1.00 14.68 -7.41
N GLU A 31 0.40 14.21 -6.34
CA GLU A 31 0.58 14.73 -5.00
C GLU A 31 1.19 13.67 -4.08
N GLU A 32 2.11 14.08 -3.21
CA GLU A 32 2.70 13.17 -2.23
C GLU A 32 1.67 12.85 -1.14
N ALA A 33 1.45 11.57 -0.90
CA ALA A 33 0.70 11.08 0.23
C ALA A 33 1.61 11.01 1.45
N LEU A 34 1.10 11.48 2.59
CA LEU A 34 1.83 11.38 3.85
C LEU A 34 1.80 9.95 4.36
N VAL A 35 2.96 9.28 4.27
CA VAL A 35 3.15 7.90 4.70
C VAL A 35 4.15 7.85 5.85
N GLN A 36 3.72 7.39 7.02
CA GLN A 36 4.58 7.25 8.19
C GLN A 36 5.27 5.88 8.23
N SER A 37 6.07 5.56 7.21
CA SER A 37 6.80 4.29 7.10
C SER A 37 8.01 4.18 8.03
N ARG A 38 8.26 5.20 8.88
CA ARG A 38 9.40 5.28 9.81
C ARG A 38 10.77 5.20 9.13
N GLY A 39 10.85 5.67 7.88
CA GLY A 39 12.09 5.67 7.09
C GLY A 39 12.34 4.38 6.29
N PHE A 40 11.48 3.38 6.42
CA PHE A 40 11.52 2.20 5.55
C PHE A 40 10.85 2.48 4.20
N GLY A 41 11.39 1.88 3.15
CA GLY A 41 10.80 1.97 1.82
C GLY A 41 9.45 1.25 1.76
N ILE A 42 8.47 1.88 1.12
CA ILE A 42 7.26 1.22 0.65
C ILE A 42 7.59 0.51 -0.66
N LEU A 43 7.11 -0.72 -0.79
CA LEU A 43 7.42 -1.63 -1.91
C LEU A 43 6.20 -1.87 -2.79
N ASP A 44 4.99 -1.89 -2.22
CA ASP A 44 3.77 -2.07 -3.00
C ASP A 44 2.55 -1.45 -2.31
N VAL A 45 1.51 -1.15 -3.10
CA VAL A 45 0.21 -0.66 -2.64
C VAL A 45 -0.92 -1.41 -3.35
N GLY A 46 -1.84 -1.98 -2.57
CA GLY A 46 -3.01 -2.69 -3.08
C GLY A 46 -4.29 -2.07 -2.55
N TYR A 47 -5.18 -1.68 -3.46
CA TYR A 47 -6.51 -1.17 -3.13
C TYR A 47 -7.52 -2.31 -3.01
N ARG A 48 -8.25 -2.36 -1.89
CA ARG A 48 -9.42 -3.24 -1.69
C ARG A 48 -10.69 -2.56 -2.19
N SER A 49 -10.81 -1.26 -1.95
CA SER A 49 -11.94 -0.43 -2.38
C SER A 49 -11.46 1.00 -2.66
N LYS A 50 -12.36 1.88 -3.12
CA LYS A 50 -12.05 3.30 -3.35
C LYS A 50 -11.52 4.01 -2.10
N ASP A 51 -11.90 3.55 -0.92
CA ASP A 51 -11.54 4.18 0.36
C ASP A 51 -10.45 3.38 1.08
N GLU A 52 -10.40 2.06 0.91
CA GLU A 52 -9.48 1.19 1.65
C GLU A 52 -8.36 0.64 0.76
N ALA A 53 -7.13 0.85 1.21
CA ALA A 53 -5.93 0.29 0.62
C ALA A 53 -4.89 -0.07 1.67
N TRP A 54 -3.95 -0.90 1.27
CA TRP A 54 -2.85 -1.37 2.09
C TRP A 54 -1.53 -1.13 1.38
N ALA A 55 -0.52 -0.74 2.14
CA ALA A 55 0.84 -0.55 1.66
C ALA A 55 1.79 -1.46 2.44
N ALA A 56 2.66 -2.15 1.71
CA ALA A 56 3.66 -3.06 2.25
C ALA A 56 5.06 -2.49 2.01
N GLY A 57 5.97 -2.72 2.95
CA GLY A 57 7.32 -2.19 2.88
C GLY A 57 8.37 -3.02 3.60
N GLY A 58 9.56 -2.43 3.74
CA GLY A 58 10.66 -3.06 4.43
C GLY A 58 10.43 -3.23 5.92
N SER A 59 11.11 -4.21 6.54
CA SER A 59 11.09 -4.44 8.00
C SER A 59 9.70 -4.58 8.61
N GLY A 60 8.82 -5.35 7.95
CA GLY A 60 7.47 -5.62 8.42
C GLY A 60 6.52 -4.44 8.30
N VAL A 61 6.89 -3.36 7.61
CA VAL A 61 6.00 -2.21 7.43
C VAL A 61 4.73 -2.63 6.68
N LEU A 62 3.62 -2.52 7.40
CA LEU A 62 2.28 -2.70 6.88
C LEU A 62 1.46 -1.48 7.29
N LEU A 63 0.89 -0.80 6.31
CA LEU A 63 0.10 0.41 6.52
C LEU A 63 -1.28 0.24 5.89
N LYS A 64 -2.28 0.83 6.52
CA LYS A 64 -3.67 0.86 6.04
C LYS A 64 -4.13 2.29 5.86
N THR A 65 -4.89 2.54 4.81
CA THR A 65 -5.71 3.74 4.65
C THR A 65 -7.18 3.35 4.59
N THR A 66 -8.04 4.23 5.10
CA THR A 66 -9.51 4.17 4.90
C THR A 66 -10.03 5.47 4.28
N LYS A 67 -9.12 6.21 3.62
CA LYS A 67 -9.39 7.52 2.98
C LYS A 67 -8.75 7.61 1.59
N GLY A 68 -8.73 6.51 0.85
CA GLY A 68 -8.27 6.43 -0.54
C GLY A 68 -6.77 6.67 -0.74
N GLY A 69 -5.96 6.56 0.31
CA GLY A 69 -4.52 6.79 0.27
C GLY A 69 -4.07 8.19 0.70
N LYS A 70 -5.00 9.07 1.09
CA LYS A 70 -4.66 10.43 1.56
C LYS A 70 -3.89 10.43 2.88
N THR A 71 -4.22 9.50 3.77
CA THR A 71 -3.56 9.32 5.07
C THR A 71 -3.43 7.83 5.38
N TRP A 72 -2.30 7.45 5.98
CA TRP A 72 -1.95 6.07 6.28
C TRP A 72 -1.70 5.87 7.77
N VAL A 73 -2.14 4.73 8.29
CA VAL A 73 -1.96 4.32 9.68
C VAL A 73 -1.19 3.01 9.70
N HIS A 74 -0.26 2.89 10.64
CA HIS A 74 0.49 1.66 10.85
C HIS A 74 -0.40 0.54 11.36
N ASP A 75 -0.40 -0.59 10.66
CA ASP A 75 -1.07 -1.81 11.11
C ASP A 75 -0.06 -2.72 11.80
N ARG A 76 -0.36 -3.13 13.03
CA ARG A 76 0.54 -3.91 13.87
C ARG A 76 0.50 -5.41 13.58
N ALA A 77 -0.36 -5.87 12.66
CA ALA A 77 -0.46 -7.28 12.30
C ALA A 77 0.86 -7.86 11.76
N ALA A 78 1.77 -7.02 11.28
CA ALA A 78 3.07 -7.43 10.74
C ALA A 78 4.28 -7.10 11.63
N ASP A 79 4.08 -6.54 12.84
CA ASP A 79 5.19 -6.08 13.71
C ASP A 79 6.20 -7.18 14.03
N ASN A 80 5.74 -8.43 14.13
CA ASN A 80 6.56 -9.57 14.50
C ASN A 80 7.11 -10.35 13.28
N ILE A 81 6.98 -9.82 12.07
CA ILE A 81 7.48 -10.46 10.85
C ILE A 81 8.89 -9.95 10.59
N PRO A 82 9.94 -10.78 10.81
CA PRO A 82 11.29 -10.38 10.47
C PRO A 82 11.47 -10.42 8.95
N GLY A 83 11.46 -9.26 8.30
CA GLY A 83 11.76 -9.16 6.87
C GLY A 83 10.88 -8.17 6.13
N ASN A 84 10.98 -8.19 4.80
CA ASN A 84 10.22 -7.26 3.95
C ASN A 84 8.88 -7.86 3.54
N LEU A 85 7.90 -6.99 3.35
CA LEU A 85 6.64 -7.28 2.68
C LEU A 85 6.70 -6.65 1.28
N TYR A 86 6.58 -7.48 0.24
CA TYR A 86 6.89 -7.08 -1.15
C TYR A 86 5.68 -6.76 -1.99
N SER A 87 4.53 -7.40 -1.73
CA SER A 87 3.37 -7.21 -2.58
C SER A 87 2.07 -7.27 -1.80
N VAL A 88 1.12 -6.44 -2.20
CA VAL A 88 -0.24 -6.37 -1.67
C VAL A 88 -1.20 -6.63 -2.83
N LYS A 89 -2.04 -7.64 -2.70
CA LYS A 89 -3.02 -7.99 -3.74
C LYS A 89 -4.39 -8.24 -3.17
N PHE A 90 -5.39 -7.54 -3.69
CA PHE A 90 -6.80 -7.82 -3.45
C PHE A 90 -7.43 -8.46 -4.70
N ILE A 91 -8.32 -9.42 -4.46
CA ILE A 91 -9.13 -10.13 -5.44
C ILE A 91 -10.57 -10.03 -4.93
N GLY A 92 -11.25 -8.93 -5.29
CA GLY A 92 -12.55 -8.58 -4.72
C GLY A 92 -12.47 -8.11 -3.26
N ASP A 93 -13.64 -7.93 -2.65
CA ASP A 93 -13.77 -7.17 -1.40
C ASP A 93 -13.26 -7.90 -0.14
N ASN A 94 -13.21 -9.24 -0.18
CA ASN A 94 -12.94 -10.09 0.98
C ASN A 94 -11.78 -11.08 0.77
N GLN A 95 -11.07 -11.00 -0.36
CA GLN A 95 -9.92 -11.86 -0.62
C GLN A 95 -8.71 -10.97 -0.88
N GLY A 96 -7.77 -10.97 0.06
CA GLY A 96 -6.58 -10.14 0.00
C GLY A 96 -5.38 -10.84 0.61
N PHE A 97 -4.21 -10.57 0.05
CA PHE A 97 -2.95 -11.19 0.44
C PHE A 97 -1.82 -10.17 0.50
N VAL A 98 -0.91 -10.36 1.44
CA VAL A 98 0.41 -9.69 1.43
C VAL A 98 1.49 -10.76 1.41
N LEU A 99 2.41 -10.64 0.45
CA LEU A 99 3.55 -11.56 0.31
C LEU A 99 4.80 -10.94 0.92
N GLY A 100 5.51 -11.72 1.74
CA GLY A 100 6.77 -11.32 2.37
C GLY A 100 7.92 -12.30 2.11
N ASN A 101 9.05 -12.06 2.78
CA ASN A 101 10.22 -12.93 2.74
C ASN A 101 9.91 -14.36 3.25
N ASP A 102 10.74 -15.32 2.83
CA ASP A 102 10.85 -16.67 3.43
C ASP A 102 9.52 -17.41 3.60
N GLY A 103 8.60 -17.25 2.62
CA GLY A 103 7.30 -17.93 2.63
C GLY A 103 6.23 -17.25 3.50
N VAL A 104 6.49 -16.04 4.01
CA VAL A 104 5.48 -15.26 4.73
C VAL A 104 4.35 -14.87 3.78
N LEU A 105 3.13 -15.24 4.17
CA LEU A 105 1.89 -14.85 3.52
C LEU A 105 0.90 -14.37 4.59
N LEU A 106 0.45 -13.13 4.47
CA LEU A 106 -0.67 -12.61 5.24
C LEU A 106 -1.95 -12.74 4.44
N ARG A 107 -3.04 -13.13 5.11
CA ARG A 107 -4.38 -13.23 4.54
C ARG A 107 -5.29 -12.19 5.20
N TYR A 108 -6.04 -11.46 4.39
CA TYR A 108 -7.06 -10.53 4.85
C TYR A 108 -8.24 -11.28 5.51
N VAL A 109 -8.75 -10.77 6.63
CA VAL A 109 -9.80 -11.43 7.45
C VAL A 109 -11.00 -10.53 7.79
N GLY A 110 -11.06 -9.31 7.26
CA GLY A 110 -12.10 -8.32 7.61
C GLY A 110 -11.58 -7.26 8.56
#